data_AF-A0A9D8NSI7-F1
#
_entry.id   AF-A0A9D8NSI7-F1
#
_cell.length_a   1.000
_cell.length_b   1.000
_cell.length_c   1.000
_cell.angle_alpha   90.00
_cell.angle_beta   90.00
_cell.angle_gamma   90.00
#
_symmetry.space_group_name_H-M   'P 1'
#
loop_
_entity.id
_entity.type
_entity.pdbx_description
1 polymer ?
#
loop_
_entity_poly.entity_id
_entity_poly.type
_entity_poly.pdbx_seq_one_letter_code
_entity_poly.pdbx_strand_id
1 'polypeptide(L)'
;MVTRSARADGEFHFTIDVSGWTDRDFAEIDLGADQPVLVTGLEWDVTLTASDGAWLSDGWFGLGSPGEPAQIYLIPGVSDNFSGTQNYAGVVKFSDVGLSNVDLPTGVVFFQFLSFGWNIVVKEQSFVTLQYDIVPSPGALVLLAGAAAIVARGRRIGR
;
A
#
# COMPACT_ATOMS: atom_id res chain seq x y z
N MET A 1 11.11 6.15 -8.90
CA MET A 1 10.15 6.23 -10.04
C MET A 1 8.84 5.59 -9.63
N VAL A 2 7.68 6.16 -9.97
CA VAL A 2 6.34 5.65 -9.58
C VAL A 2 5.67 4.98 -10.78
N THR A 3 5.06 3.82 -10.61
CA THR A 3 4.29 3.16 -11.68
C THR A 3 3.02 2.51 -11.14
N ARG A 4 1.89 2.82 -11.80
CA ARG A 4 0.57 2.23 -11.56
C ARG A 4 0.25 1.25 -12.67
N SER A 5 -0.25 0.08 -12.32
CA SER A 5 -0.73 -0.91 -13.29
C SER A 5 -1.99 -1.61 -12.78
N ALA A 6 -2.90 -1.94 -13.70
CA ALA A 6 -4.03 -2.82 -13.41
C ALA A 6 -3.67 -4.23 -13.87
N ARG A 7 -3.94 -5.24 -13.03
CA ARG A 7 -3.79 -6.65 -13.41
C ARG A 7 -5.11 -7.21 -13.96
N ALA A 8 -5.00 -8.35 -14.65
CA ALA A 8 -6.14 -8.98 -15.33
C ALA A 8 -7.21 -9.55 -14.38
N ASP A 9 -6.87 -9.68 -13.10
CA ASP A 9 -7.75 -10.08 -11.99
C ASP A 9 -8.60 -8.93 -11.44
N GLY A 10 -8.38 -7.69 -11.92
CA GLY A 10 -9.09 -6.50 -11.46
C GLY A 10 -8.45 -5.82 -10.25
N GLU A 11 -7.35 -6.36 -9.71
CA GLU A 11 -6.59 -5.77 -8.61
C GLU A 11 -5.64 -4.69 -9.15
N PHE A 12 -5.58 -3.55 -8.46
CA PHE A 12 -4.65 -2.49 -8.82
C PHE A 12 -3.36 -2.63 -8.04
N HIS A 13 -2.25 -2.36 -8.73
CA HIS A 13 -0.92 -2.37 -8.14
C HIS A 13 -0.29 -0.99 -8.27
N PHE A 14 0.28 -0.51 -7.17
CA PHE A 14 1.02 0.73 -7.12
C PHE A 14 2.40 0.49 -6.56
N THR A 15 3.45 0.78 -7.34
CA THR A 15 4.84 0.54 -6.92
C THR A 15 5.52 1.85 -6.52
N ILE A 16 6.10 1.81 -5.32
CA ILE A 16 6.87 2.86 -4.69
C ILE A 16 8.34 2.47 -4.74
N ASP A 17 9.15 3.34 -5.32
CA ASP A 17 10.60 3.24 -5.24
C ASP A 17 11.06 3.88 -3.93
N VAL A 18 11.59 3.04 -3.05
CA VAL A 18 12.04 3.43 -1.70
C VAL A 18 13.57 3.54 -1.64
N SER A 19 14.24 3.47 -2.78
CA SER A 19 15.70 3.57 -2.86
C SER A 19 16.20 4.88 -2.25
N GLY A 20 17.20 4.79 -1.39
CA GLY A 20 17.80 5.93 -0.71
C GLY A 20 17.01 6.42 0.50
N TRP A 21 15.90 5.78 0.87
CA TRP A 21 15.18 6.12 2.09
C TRP A 21 16.05 5.80 3.32
N THR A 22 16.01 6.72 4.27
CA THR A 22 16.75 6.77 5.53
C THR A 22 15.81 7.21 6.65
N ASP A 23 16.31 7.28 7.87
CA ASP A 23 15.52 7.52 9.10
C ASP A 23 14.38 8.55 8.92
N ARG A 24 13.13 8.06 9.08
CA ARG A 24 11.88 8.85 9.03
C ARG A 24 11.52 9.44 7.66
N ASP A 25 12.07 8.93 6.57
CA ASP A 25 11.59 9.30 5.25
C ASP A 25 10.15 8.83 5.03
N PHE A 26 9.36 9.65 4.32
CA PHE A 26 7.96 9.36 4.06
C PHE A 26 7.50 9.94 2.72
N ALA A 27 6.39 9.41 2.24
CA ALA A 27 5.68 9.90 1.08
C ALA A 27 4.16 9.83 1.31
N GLU A 28 3.46 10.85 0.86
CA GLU A 28 2.00 10.82 0.69
C GLU A 28 1.70 10.64 -0.78
N ILE A 29 0.85 9.67 -1.10
CA ILE A 29 0.68 9.22 -2.47
C ILE A 29 -0.81 9.02 -2.77
N ASP A 30 -1.29 9.65 -3.83
CA ASP A 30 -2.64 9.42 -4.34
C ASP A 30 -2.68 8.14 -5.19
N LEU A 31 -3.42 7.13 -4.72
CA LEU A 31 -3.58 5.83 -5.39
C LEU A 31 -4.76 5.79 -6.35
N GLY A 32 -5.64 6.78 -6.34
CA GLY A 32 -7.01 6.55 -6.78
C GLY A 32 -7.84 7.75 -7.24
N ALA A 33 -7.34 8.98 -7.13
CA ALA A 33 -8.01 10.21 -7.57
C ALA A 33 -9.34 10.50 -6.83
N ASP A 34 -9.24 10.84 -5.54
CA ASP A 34 -10.36 11.29 -4.69
C ASP A 34 -11.49 10.26 -4.46
N GLN A 35 -11.21 8.96 -4.62
CA GLN A 35 -12.14 7.87 -4.28
C GLN A 35 -11.61 7.03 -3.10
N PRO A 36 -12.51 6.46 -2.26
CA PRO A 36 -12.10 5.52 -1.23
C PRO A 36 -11.39 4.29 -1.82
N VAL A 37 -10.27 3.91 -1.23
CA VAL A 37 -9.45 2.78 -1.62
C VAL A 37 -9.26 1.85 -0.43
N LEU A 38 -9.29 0.54 -0.69
CA LEU A 38 -8.88 -0.48 0.28
C LEU A 38 -7.57 -1.10 -0.16
N VAL A 39 -6.52 -0.94 0.64
CA VAL A 39 -5.27 -1.69 0.43
C VAL A 39 -5.44 -3.08 1.02
N THR A 40 -5.26 -4.10 0.18
CA THR A 40 -5.53 -5.52 0.44
C THR A 40 -4.27 -6.33 0.70
N GLY A 41 -3.12 -5.80 0.30
CA GLY A 41 -1.85 -6.51 0.44
C GLY A 41 -0.63 -5.67 0.12
N LEU A 42 0.52 -6.28 0.35
CA LEU A 42 1.84 -5.71 0.14
C LEU A 42 2.72 -6.72 -0.56
N GLU A 43 3.52 -6.23 -1.50
CA GLU A 43 4.68 -6.92 -2.07
C GLU A 43 5.89 -6.04 -1.83
N TRP A 44 7.03 -6.62 -1.52
CA TRP A 44 8.27 -5.89 -1.29
C TRP A 44 9.46 -6.64 -1.87
N ASP A 45 10.42 -5.88 -2.34
CA ASP A 45 11.78 -6.31 -2.68
C ASP A 45 12.70 -5.18 -2.25
N VAL A 46 13.29 -5.32 -1.07
CA VAL A 46 13.99 -4.23 -0.40
C VAL A 46 15.35 -4.71 0.06
N THR A 47 16.38 -3.96 -0.31
CA THR A 47 17.74 -4.18 0.18
C THR A 47 18.03 -3.18 1.29
N LEU A 48 18.29 -3.66 2.50
CA LEU A 48 18.62 -2.83 3.66
C LEU A 48 20.12 -2.90 3.93
N THR A 49 20.69 -1.78 4.34
CA THR A 49 22.04 -1.71 4.93
C THR A 49 21.94 -1.16 6.34
N ALA A 50 22.44 -1.91 7.32
CA ALA A 50 22.54 -1.50 8.73
C ALA A 50 24.01 -1.27 9.12
N SER A 51 24.32 -0.12 9.71
CA SER A 51 25.66 0.24 10.22
C SER A 51 25.63 0.75 11.66
N ASP A 52 26.82 0.92 12.25
CA ASP A 52 27.03 1.59 13.54
C ASP A 52 26.21 1.05 14.72
N GLY A 53 26.15 -0.27 14.82
CA GLY A 53 25.45 -0.96 15.91
C GLY A 53 23.95 -1.16 15.68
N ALA A 54 23.43 -0.77 14.53
CA ALA A 54 22.08 -1.08 14.09
C ALA A 54 21.93 -2.53 13.59
N TRP A 55 20.69 -3.04 13.62
CA TRP A 55 20.31 -4.33 13.07
C TRP A 55 19.37 -4.18 11.88
N LEU A 56 19.42 -5.13 10.96
CA LEU A 56 18.54 -5.13 9.79
C LEU A 56 17.05 -5.22 10.18
N SER A 57 16.75 -5.76 11.36
CA SER A 57 15.42 -5.76 11.97
C SER A 57 14.91 -4.39 12.44
N ASP A 58 15.76 -3.36 12.47
CA ASP A 58 15.40 -2.02 12.95
C ASP A 58 14.71 -1.16 11.87
N GLY A 59 14.77 -1.57 10.59
CA GLY A 59 14.14 -0.86 9.48
C GLY A 59 12.68 -1.29 9.26
N TRP A 60 11.73 -0.37 9.45
CA TRP A 60 10.29 -0.65 9.43
C TRP A 60 9.60 0.24 8.41
N PHE A 61 8.66 -0.32 7.64
CA PHE A 61 7.79 0.45 6.76
C PHE A 61 6.39 0.55 7.37
N GLY A 62 5.91 1.76 7.58
CA GLY A 62 4.56 2.04 8.05
C GLY A 62 3.64 2.45 6.90
N LEU A 63 2.41 1.93 6.90
CA LEU A 63 1.37 2.24 5.93
C LEU A 63 0.10 2.70 6.67
N GLY A 64 -0.49 3.81 6.24
CA GLY A 64 -1.77 4.28 6.79
C GLY A 64 -2.38 5.44 6.02
N SER A 65 -3.35 6.09 6.65
CA SER A 65 -3.99 7.31 6.13
C SER A 65 -3.21 8.55 6.59
N PRO A 66 -3.11 9.61 5.77
CA PRO A 66 -2.51 10.87 6.19
C PRO A 66 -3.12 11.42 7.49
N GLY A 67 -2.27 11.88 8.40
CA GLY A 67 -2.69 12.44 9.69
C GLY A 67 -3.06 11.42 10.77
N GLU A 68 -3.07 10.12 10.45
CA GLU A 68 -3.34 9.03 11.39
C GLU A 68 -2.07 8.18 11.63
N PRO A 69 -1.98 7.45 12.77
CA PRO A 69 -0.93 6.46 12.95
C PRO A 69 -0.97 5.40 11.84
N ALA A 70 0.21 4.88 11.46
CA ALA A 70 0.28 3.77 10.52
C ALA A 70 -0.51 2.55 11.05
N GLN A 71 -1.34 1.98 10.18
CA GLN A 71 -2.23 0.85 10.48
C GLN A 71 -1.52 -0.49 10.30
N ILE A 72 -0.59 -0.56 9.35
CA ILE A 72 0.22 -1.75 9.06
C ILE A 72 1.70 -1.39 9.14
N TYR A 73 2.47 -2.29 9.75
CA TYR A 73 3.94 -2.22 9.76
C TYR A 73 4.51 -3.45 9.08
N LEU A 74 5.36 -3.23 8.09
CA LEU A 74 6.19 -4.23 7.45
C LEU A 74 7.61 -4.13 8.02
N ILE A 75 8.14 -5.24 8.51
CA ILE A 75 9.52 -5.35 9.01
C ILE A 75 10.23 -6.39 8.13
N PRO A 76 10.91 -5.98 7.04
CA PRO A 76 11.48 -6.94 6.09
C PRO A 76 12.51 -7.88 6.70
N GLY A 77 13.39 -7.35 7.56
CA GLY A 77 14.39 -8.11 8.31
C GLY A 77 13.90 -8.61 9.66
N VAL A 78 12.62 -9.00 9.79
CA VAL A 78 12.08 -9.41 11.09
C VAL A 78 12.96 -10.49 11.74
N SER A 79 13.37 -10.24 12.99
CA SER A 79 14.30 -11.09 13.77
C SER A 79 15.74 -11.21 13.24
N ASP A 80 16.12 -10.41 12.23
CA ASP A 80 17.49 -10.33 11.73
C ASP A 80 18.31 -9.32 12.54
N ASN A 81 18.86 -9.80 13.66
CA ASN A 81 19.63 -8.99 14.62
C ASN A 81 21.12 -8.87 14.21
N PHE A 82 21.40 -8.80 12.92
CA PHE A 82 22.76 -8.62 12.39
C PHE A 82 22.88 -7.28 11.67
N SER A 83 24.09 -6.73 11.69
CA SER A 83 24.46 -5.59 10.83
C SER A 83 24.93 -6.09 9.46
N GLY A 84 25.02 -5.19 8.49
CA GLY A 84 25.48 -5.52 7.14
C GLY A 84 24.48 -5.12 6.08
N THR A 85 24.48 -5.84 4.95
CA THR A 85 23.57 -5.59 3.83
C THR A 85 22.88 -6.87 3.42
N GLN A 86 21.56 -6.84 3.33
CA GLN A 86 20.75 -8.00 3.00
C GLN A 86 19.53 -7.56 2.18
N ASN A 87 19.12 -8.42 1.25
CA ASN A 87 17.89 -8.26 0.49
C ASN A 87 16.76 -9.09 1.13
N TYR A 88 15.58 -8.49 1.20
CA TYR A 88 14.36 -9.11 1.70
C TYR A 88 13.26 -8.91 0.66
N ALA A 89 12.65 -10.01 0.24
CA ALA A 89 11.52 -9.99 -0.68
C ALA A 89 10.36 -10.83 -0.15
N GLY A 90 9.15 -10.43 -0.48
CA GLY A 90 7.95 -11.14 -0.06
C GLY A 90 6.67 -10.53 -0.60
N VAL A 91 5.59 -11.28 -0.45
CA VAL A 91 4.25 -10.85 -0.81
C VAL A 91 3.27 -11.38 0.23
N VAL A 92 2.31 -10.55 0.62
CA VAL A 92 1.26 -10.91 1.57
C VAL A 92 -0.05 -10.25 1.18
N LYS A 93 -1.12 -11.04 1.12
CA LYS A 93 -2.49 -10.53 1.22
C LYS A 93 -2.87 -10.50 2.68
N PHE A 94 -3.42 -9.39 3.15
CA PHE A 94 -3.71 -9.19 4.57
C PHE A 94 -4.68 -10.26 5.11
N SER A 95 -5.64 -10.68 4.29
CA SER A 95 -6.57 -11.77 4.61
C SER A 95 -5.88 -13.09 4.95
N ASP A 96 -4.76 -13.39 4.28
CA ASP A 96 -4.08 -14.70 4.39
C ASP A 96 -3.33 -14.84 5.73
N VAL A 97 -3.06 -13.70 6.38
CA VAL A 97 -2.39 -13.61 7.68
C VAL A 97 -3.32 -13.08 8.78
N GLY A 98 -4.63 -13.01 8.51
CA GLY A 98 -5.65 -12.58 9.47
C GLY A 98 -5.62 -11.09 9.82
N LEU A 99 -5.03 -10.26 8.97
CA LEU A 99 -5.01 -8.81 9.10
C LEU A 99 -6.19 -8.17 8.35
N SER A 100 -6.69 -7.06 8.88
CA SER A 100 -7.69 -6.23 8.21
C SER A 100 -7.07 -5.44 7.07
N ASN A 101 -7.86 -5.14 6.04
CA ASN A 101 -7.49 -4.20 4.98
C ASN A 101 -7.29 -2.79 5.55
N VAL A 102 -6.46 -1.99 4.87
CA VAL A 102 -6.26 -0.57 5.21
C VAL A 102 -7.26 0.25 4.41
N ASP A 103 -8.16 0.92 5.13
CA ASP A 103 -9.12 1.86 4.55
C ASP A 103 -8.47 3.23 4.36
N LEU A 104 -8.46 3.70 3.12
CA LEU A 104 -8.01 5.02 2.69
C LEU A 104 -9.20 5.80 2.13
N PRO A 105 -9.97 6.51 2.97
CA PRO A 105 -11.21 7.17 2.55
C PRO A 105 -11.01 8.23 1.46
N THR A 106 -9.83 8.84 1.42
CA THR A 106 -9.44 9.87 0.44
C THR A 106 -8.68 9.28 -0.76
N GLY A 107 -8.36 7.99 -0.75
CA GLY A 107 -7.49 7.35 -1.75
C GLY A 107 -6.02 7.73 -1.62
N VAL A 108 -5.65 8.53 -0.62
CA VAL A 108 -4.27 8.92 -0.33
C VAL A 108 -3.69 8.01 0.72
N VAL A 109 -2.52 7.44 0.43
CA VAL A 109 -1.74 6.64 1.36
C VAL A 109 -0.60 7.49 1.94
N PHE A 110 -0.42 7.38 3.25
CA PHE A 110 0.80 7.80 3.94
C PHE A 110 1.70 6.58 4.11
N PHE A 111 2.90 6.64 3.53
CA PHE A 111 3.88 5.57 3.56
C PHE A 111 5.19 6.10 4.13
N GLN A 112 5.71 5.46 5.17
CA GLN A 112 6.89 5.92 5.89
C GLN A 112 7.90 4.80 6.11
N PHE A 113 9.16 5.16 6.22
CA PHE A 113 10.22 4.30 6.71
C PHE A 113 10.74 4.82 8.06
N LEU A 114 10.93 3.92 9.00
CA LEU A 114 11.39 4.22 10.35
C LEU A 114 12.58 3.36 10.68
N SER A 115 13.66 3.97 11.16
CA SER A 115 14.78 3.26 11.78
C SER A 115 15.03 3.71 13.21
N PHE A 116 14.14 4.49 13.82
CA PHE A 116 14.18 4.92 15.23
C PHE A 116 15.54 5.48 15.69
N GLY A 117 16.25 6.21 14.82
CA GLY A 117 17.57 6.77 15.12
C GLY A 117 18.74 5.80 14.91
N TRP A 118 18.48 4.63 14.32
CA TRP A 118 19.50 3.70 13.85
C TRP A 118 19.95 4.02 12.42
N ASN A 119 21.20 3.69 12.11
CA ASN A 119 21.79 3.90 10.78
C ASN A 119 21.36 2.78 9.82
N ILE A 120 20.09 2.84 9.39
CA ILE A 120 19.53 1.97 8.35
C ILE A 120 19.32 2.79 7.06
N VAL A 121 19.77 2.23 5.95
CA VAL A 121 19.60 2.80 4.61
C VAL A 121 18.95 1.78 3.69
N VAL A 122 17.95 2.21 2.94
CA VAL A 122 17.35 1.43 1.85
C VAL A 122 18.19 1.62 0.58
N LYS A 123 18.74 0.54 0.03
CA LYS A 123 19.65 0.58 -1.12
C LYS A 123 18.89 0.70 -2.45
N GLU A 124 19.63 1.01 -3.50
CA GLU A 124 19.11 1.11 -4.87
C GLU A 124 18.35 -0.16 -5.29
N GLN A 125 17.40 0.01 -6.21
CA GLN A 125 16.54 -1.05 -6.73
C GLN A 125 15.65 -1.68 -5.65
N SER A 126 15.24 -0.89 -4.65
CA SER A 126 14.30 -1.33 -3.61
C SER A 126 12.90 -0.78 -3.87
N PHE A 127 11.90 -1.66 -3.83
CA PHE A 127 10.52 -1.35 -4.16
C PHE A 127 9.55 -1.93 -3.14
N VAL A 128 8.46 -1.19 -2.93
CA VAL A 128 7.28 -1.67 -2.22
C VAL A 128 6.06 -1.46 -3.11
N THR A 129 5.29 -2.53 -3.33
CA THR A 129 4.10 -2.52 -4.17
C THR A 129 2.86 -2.74 -3.32
N LEU A 130 1.92 -1.80 -3.40
CA LEU A 130 0.62 -1.87 -2.75
C LEU A 130 -0.36 -2.61 -3.68
N GLN A 131 -1.08 -3.58 -3.13
CA GLN A 131 -2.24 -4.21 -3.77
C GLN A 131 -3.50 -3.53 -3.23
N TYR A 132 -4.40 -3.07 -4.11
CA TYR A 132 -5.57 -2.33 -3.67
C TYR A 132 -6.78 -2.43 -4.60
N ASP A 133 -7.95 -2.20 -4.00
CA ASP A 133 -9.24 -2.12 -4.66
C ASP A 133 -9.81 -0.71 -4.54
N ILE A 134 -10.46 -0.23 -5.60
CA ILE A 134 -11.25 1.01 -5.56
C ILE A 134 -12.65 0.67 -5.08
N VAL A 135 -13.10 1.32 -4.01
CA VAL A 135 -14.45 1.11 -3.46
C VAL A 135 -15.41 2.10 -4.11
N PRO A 136 -16.47 1.64 -4.80
CA PRO A 136 -17.46 2.55 -5.37
C PRO A 136 -18.12 3.37 -4.27
N SER A 137 -18.15 4.69 -4.44
CA SER A 137 -18.90 5.54 -3.51
C SER A 137 -20.37 5.11 -3.47
N PRO A 138 -21.04 5.15 -2.30
CA PRO A 138 -22.44 4.73 -2.18
C PRO A 138 -23.37 5.44 -3.18
N GLY A 139 -23.07 6.70 -3.54
CA GLY A 139 -23.82 7.48 -4.52
C GLY A 139 -23.74 6.92 -5.95
N ALA A 140 -22.61 6.33 -6.34
CA ALA A 140 -22.45 5.71 -7.66
C ALA A 140 -23.34 4.46 -7.80
N LEU A 141 -23.50 3.68 -6.73
CA LEU A 141 -24.39 2.52 -6.71
C LEU A 141 -25.87 2.93 -6.81
N VAL A 142 -26.26 4.02 -6.13
CA VAL A 142 -27.62 4.58 -6.23
C VAL A 142 -27.91 5.05 -7.66
N LEU A 143 -26.94 5.71 -8.31
CA LEU A 143 -27.10 6.18 -9.68
C LEU A 143 -27.24 5.01 -10.67
N LEU A 144 -26.43 3.97 -10.51
CA LEU A 144 -26.49 2.77 -11.35
C LEU A 144 -27.81 2.01 -11.16
N ALA A 145 -28.26 1.87 -9.91
CA ALA A 145 -29.56 1.29 -9.58
C ALA A 145 -30.72 2.12 -10.17
N GLY A 146 -30.61 3.45 -10.11
CA GLY A 146 -31.58 4.37 -10.71
C GLY A 146 -31.64 4.24 -12.23
N ALA A 147 -30.50 4.17 -12.91
CA ALA A 147 -30.42 3.97 -14.35
C ALA A 147 -31.00 2.61 -14.77
N ALA A 148 -30.70 1.55 -14.02
CA ALA A 148 -31.27 0.22 -14.24
C ALA A 148 -32.81 0.22 -14.08
N ALA A 149 -33.33 0.95 -13.09
CA ALA A 149 -34.77 1.10 -12.88
C ALA A 149 -35.46 1.84 -14.04
N ILE A 150 -34.83 2.88 -14.61
CA ILE A 150 -35.34 3.61 -15.78
C ILE A 150 -35.41 2.70 -17.00
N VAL A 151 -34.34 1.94 -17.27
CA VAL A 151 -34.29 0.99 -18.41
C VAL A 151 -35.33 -0.12 -18.24
N ALA A 152 -35.48 -0.66 -17.02
CA ALA A 152 -36.50 -1.67 -16.72
C ALA A 152 -37.93 -1.13 -16.90
N ARG A 153 -38.17 0.15 -16.56
CA ARG A 153 -39.47 0.80 -16.77
C ARG A 153 -39.75 1.09 -18.24
N GLY A 154 -38.75 1.51 -19.02
CA GLY A 154 -38.88 1.72 -20.46
C GLY A 154 -39.25 0.44 -21.22
N ARG A 155 -38.73 -0.72 -20.78
CA ARG A 155 -39.07 -2.04 -21.35
C ARG A 155 -40.51 -2.49 -21.06
N ARG A 156 -41.19 -1.93 -20.05
CA ARG A 156 -42.60 -2.25 -19.75
C ARG A 156 -43.61 -1.43 -20.56
N ILE A 157 -43.20 -0.30 -21.16
CA ILE A 157 -44.12 0.61 -21.86
C ILE A 157 -44.14 0.32 -23.38
N GLY A 158 -43.21 -0.50 -23.89
CA GLY A 158 -43.12 -0.91 -25.30
C GLY A 158 -43.71 -2.29 -25.63
N ARG A 159 -44.65 -2.80 -24.84
CA ARG A 159 -45.38 -4.06 -25.11
C ARG A 159 -46.88 -3.83 -25.07
#